data_AF-A0A1B5L7K8-F1
#
_entry.id   AF-A0A1B5L7K8-F1
#
_cell.length_a   1.000
_cell.length_b   1.000
_cell.length_c   1.000
_cell.angle_alpha   90.00
_cell.angle_beta   90.00
_cell.angle_gamma   90.00
#
_symmetry.space_group_name_H-M   'P 1'
#
loop_
_entity.id
_entity.type
_entity.pdbx_description
1 polymer ?
#
loop_
_entity_poly.entity_id
_entity_poly.type
_entity_poly.pdbx_seq_one_letter_code
_entity_poly.pdbx_strand_id
1 'polypeptide(L)'
;MRATHHLLGKGLLGRSMEELRRRTHIALKLEAVKGPLDPRPLYDFDTAPSVQDCIVMSDTLIGGSSKSNLDFITPASSGSSHSVAACSSSPSAYARFHGLISTSLPADRPKIQRSGYAAFRTPDQRPTLFGRSFWDIDPYTYLALRIKSDGRSYFVNLQTEAVDPSDLHQHRLFAKYPGRWETVMIKWNDFVRTNHGFVVEPQTELLRQKVRTVGIGLTDRVQGPFELCIAKVWATNQVAEGATVVNSAESELKNRKGQKIHWCKAQNQNAKI
;
A
#
# COMPACT_ATOMS: atom_id res chain seq x y z
N MET A 1 34.40 7.73 -3.54
CA MET A 1 33.27 7.46 -4.47
C MET A 1 32.80 6.03 -4.22
N ARG A 2 31.60 5.83 -3.67
CA ARG A 2 31.05 4.47 -3.48
C ARG A 2 30.49 4.00 -4.81
N ALA A 3 31.03 2.89 -5.32
CA ALA A 3 30.54 2.27 -6.54
C ALA A 3 29.08 1.83 -6.35
N THR A 4 28.19 2.32 -7.19
CA THR A 4 26.82 1.84 -7.34
C THR A 4 26.86 0.38 -7.77
N HIS A 5 26.44 -0.51 -6.88
CA HIS A 5 26.22 -1.91 -7.23
C HIS A 5 25.15 -1.99 -8.31
N HIS A 6 25.54 -2.29 -9.54
CA HIS A 6 24.60 -2.63 -10.61
C HIS A 6 23.92 -3.95 -10.25
N LEU A 7 22.70 -3.83 -9.74
CA LEU A 7 21.83 -4.93 -9.34
C LEU A 7 21.57 -5.89 -10.51
N LEU A 8 21.50 -7.19 -10.21
CA LEU A 8 20.98 -8.29 -11.02
C LEU A 8 19.44 -8.16 -11.27
N GLY A 9 18.98 -6.96 -11.63
CA GLY A 9 17.63 -6.74 -12.11
C GLY A 9 17.59 -6.82 -13.63
N LYS A 10 16.49 -7.30 -14.21
CA LYS A 10 16.29 -7.27 -15.67
C LYS A 10 16.56 -5.85 -16.19
N GLY A 11 17.44 -5.74 -17.18
CA GLY A 11 17.74 -4.47 -17.85
C GLY A 11 16.52 -3.89 -18.55
N LEU A 12 16.67 -2.68 -19.10
CA LEU A 12 15.57 -1.94 -19.71
C LEU A 12 14.86 -2.72 -20.84
N LEU A 13 15.61 -3.47 -21.66
CA LEU A 13 15.08 -4.37 -22.69
C LEU A 13 14.29 -5.55 -22.10
N GLY A 14 14.82 -6.21 -21.07
CA GLY A 14 14.17 -7.34 -20.41
C GLY A 14 12.81 -6.94 -19.80
N ARG A 15 12.75 -5.77 -19.16
CA ARG A 15 11.48 -5.22 -18.64
C ARG A 15 10.48 -4.90 -19.74
N SER A 16 10.96 -4.39 -20.87
CA SER A 16 10.10 -4.05 -22.02
C SER A 16 9.52 -5.30 -22.70
N MET A 17 10.33 -6.36 -22.84
CA MET A 17 9.87 -7.65 -23.36
C MET A 17 8.82 -8.29 -22.45
N GLU A 18 8.99 -8.18 -21.13
CA GLU A 18 8.03 -8.69 -20.16
C GLU A 18 6.68 -7.95 -20.23
N GLU A 19 6.73 -6.62 -20.36
CA GLU A 19 5.52 -5.81 -20.55
C GLU A 19 4.82 -6.11 -21.89
N LEU A 20 5.59 -6.31 -22.96
CA LEU A 20 5.03 -6.74 -24.26
C LEU A 20 4.38 -8.12 -24.15
N ARG A 21 5.09 -9.11 -23.58
CA ARG A 21 4.58 -10.47 -23.36
C ARG A 21 3.28 -10.44 -22.56
N ARG A 22 3.21 -9.61 -21.51
CA ARG A 22 2.01 -9.41 -20.69
C ARG A 22 0.85 -8.90 -21.53
N ARG A 23 1.04 -7.82 -22.29
CA ARG A 23 -0.02 -7.23 -23.14
C ARG A 23 -0.52 -8.22 -24.20
N THR A 24 0.40 -8.95 -24.84
CA THR A 24 0.05 -10.00 -25.80
C THR A 24 -0.75 -11.12 -25.14
N HIS A 25 -0.39 -11.52 -23.92
CA HIS A 25 -1.13 -12.56 -23.19
C HIS A 25 -2.58 -12.15 -22.88
N ILE A 26 -2.78 -10.92 -22.41
CA ILE A 26 -4.10 -10.35 -22.13
C ILE A 26 -4.96 -10.33 -23.41
N ALA A 27 -4.38 -9.89 -24.53
CA ALA A 27 -5.07 -9.84 -25.81
C ALA A 27 -5.48 -11.25 -26.30
N LEU A 28 -4.58 -12.24 -26.19
CA LEU A 28 -4.84 -13.62 -26.61
C LEU A 28 -5.89 -14.33 -25.75
N LYS A 29 -5.91 -14.08 -24.44
CA LYS A 29 -6.91 -14.69 -23.53
C LYS A 29 -8.29 -14.01 -23.60
N LEU A 30 -8.46 -12.96 -24.41
CA LEU A 30 -9.67 -12.13 -24.45
C LEU A 30 -10.06 -11.61 -23.06
N GLU A 31 -9.07 -11.40 -22.18
CA GLU A 31 -9.29 -10.88 -20.82
C GLU A 31 -9.88 -9.46 -20.84
N ALA A 32 -9.74 -8.74 -21.96
CA ALA A 32 -10.42 -7.47 -22.21
C ALA A 32 -11.96 -7.58 -22.27
N VAL A 33 -12.51 -8.77 -22.57
CA VAL A 33 -13.96 -9.01 -22.68
C VAL A 33 -14.52 -9.69 -21.42
N LYS A 34 -13.76 -10.62 -20.83
CA LYS A 34 -14.22 -11.43 -19.67
C LYS A 34 -13.72 -10.91 -18.31
N GLY A 35 -12.74 -10.02 -18.31
CA GLY A 35 -11.98 -9.64 -17.12
C GLY A 35 -10.91 -10.68 -16.76
N PRO A 36 -9.76 -10.27 -16.21
CA PRO A 36 -8.71 -11.17 -15.75
C PRO A 36 -9.17 -11.93 -14.51
N LEU A 37 -9.03 -13.25 -14.55
CA LEU A 37 -9.30 -14.14 -13.42
C LEU A 37 -8.06 -14.31 -12.51
N ASP A 38 -6.87 -14.20 -13.10
CA ASP A 38 -5.61 -14.40 -12.40
C ASP A 38 -5.24 -13.16 -11.56
N PRO A 39 -4.77 -13.32 -10.31
CA PRO A 39 -4.33 -12.19 -9.50
C PRO A 39 -3.11 -11.51 -10.12
N ARG A 40 -3.04 -10.19 -10.05
CA ARG A 40 -1.88 -9.38 -10.49
C ARG A 40 -1.00 -9.01 -9.31
N PRO A 41 0.22 -9.57 -9.19
CA PRO A 41 1.18 -9.12 -8.19
C PRO A 41 1.51 -7.64 -8.39
N LEU A 42 1.46 -6.85 -7.32
CA LEU A 42 1.88 -5.45 -7.32
C LEU A 42 3.26 -5.34 -6.68
N TYR A 43 3.43 -5.89 -5.48
CA TYR A 43 4.71 -5.89 -4.77
C TYR A 43 4.83 -7.07 -3.81
N ASP A 44 5.96 -7.77 -3.88
CA ASP A 44 6.30 -8.90 -3.01
C ASP A 44 7.48 -8.53 -2.11
N PHE A 45 7.33 -8.80 -0.81
CA PHE A 45 8.34 -8.54 0.22
C PHE A 45 9.10 -9.83 0.57
N ASP A 46 9.41 -10.63 -0.45
CA ASP A 46 10.02 -11.96 -0.36
C ASP A 46 11.55 -11.94 -0.43
N THR A 47 12.14 -10.81 -0.84
CA THR A 47 13.57 -10.65 -1.04
C THR A 47 14.10 -9.43 -0.28
N ALA A 48 15.31 -9.53 0.28
CA ALA A 48 15.93 -8.42 1.00
C ALA A 48 16.04 -7.12 0.18
N PRO A 49 16.39 -7.15 -1.13
CA PRO A 49 16.44 -5.93 -1.93
C PRO A 49 15.07 -5.26 -2.12
N SER A 50 13.96 -6.02 -2.22
CA SER A 50 12.63 -5.38 -2.35
C SER A 50 12.26 -4.61 -1.09
N VAL A 51 12.59 -5.14 0.08
CA VAL A 51 12.38 -4.43 1.35
C VAL A 51 13.30 -3.21 1.48
N GLN A 52 14.56 -3.33 1.09
CA GLN A 52 15.55 -2.24 1.17
C GLN A 52 15.27 -1.09 0.17
N ASP A 53 14.69 -1.39 -1.00
CA ASP A 53 14.31 -0.38 -1.98
C ASP A 53 13.07 0.43 -1.54
N CYS A 54 12.37 0.01 -0.48
CA CYS A 54 11.23 0.75 0.06
C CYS A 54 11.67 2.03 0.79
N ILE A 55 10.87 3.08 0.63
CA ILE A 55 11.15 4.39 1.20
C ILE A 55 10.43 4.49 2.54
N VAL A 56 11.20 4.47 3.62
CA VAL A 56 10.71 4.62 5.00
C VAL A 56 10.68 6.10 5.38
N MET A 57 9.61 6.52 6.05
CA MET A 57 9.31 7.91 6.40
C MET A 57 8.82 7.99 7.84
N SER A 58 9.16 9.07 8.53
CA SER A 58 8.64 9.40 9.85
C SER A 58 8.51 10.91 10.01
N ASP A 59 7.88 11.33 11.10
CA ASP A 59 7.77 12.74 11.49
C ASP A 59 9.13 13.44 11.75
N THR A 60 10.25 12.72 11.74
CA THR A 60 11.60 13.31 11.77
C THR A 60 11.82 14.34 10.66
N LEU A 61 11.17 14.17 9.50
CA LEU A 61 11.21 15.13 8.38
C LEU A 61 10.65 16.51 8.76
N ILE A 62 9.74 16.56 9.72
CA ILE A 62 9.18 17.80 10.26
C ILE A 62 9.75 18.16 11.64
N GLY A 63 10.73 17.40 12.14
CA GLY A 63 11.38 17.62 13.45
C GLY A 63 10.77 16.82 14.60
N GLY A 64 9.87 15.87 14.32
CA GLY A 64 9.34 14.94 15.32
C GLY A 64 10.36 13.91 15.78
N SER A 65 9.97 13.11 16.78
CA SER A 65 10.85 12.12 17.43
C SER A 65 10.41 10.67 17.22
N SER A 66 9.47 10.42 16.30
CA SER A 66 9.04 9.07 15.96
C SER A 66 10.14 8.32 15.19
N LYS A 67 10.28 7.04 15.48
CA LYS A 67 11.23 6.14 14.80
C LYS A 67 10.46 5.11 13.99
N SER A 68 10.93 4.84 12.78
CA SER A 68 10.32 3.89 11.85
C SER A 68 11.41 3.11 11.12
N ASN A 69 11.31 1.79 11.11
CA ASN A 69 12.23 0.88 10.44
C ASN A 69 11.44 -0.14 9.61
N LEU A 70 12.08 -0.66 8.57
CA LEU A 70 11.52 -1.71 7.72
C LEU A 70 12.59 -2.76 7.47
N ASP A 71 12.43 -3.92 8.11
CA ASP A 71 13.42 -5.00 8.07
C ASP A 71 12.90 -6.20 7.28
N PHE A 72 13.80 -6.85 6.53
CA PHE A 72 13.50 -8.11 5.87
C PHE A 72 13.68 -9.26 6.85
N ILE A 73 12.65 -10.10 7.00
CA ILE A 73 12.66 -11.25 7.91
C ILE A 73 12.43 -12.54 7.14
N THR A 74 13.35 -13.48 7.32
CA THR A 74 13.17 -14.88 6.93
C THR A 74 13.03 -15.70 8.21
N PRO A 75 11.93 -16.46 8.43
CA PRO A 75 11.73 -17.26 9.65
C PRO A 75 12.87 -18.24 9.96
N ALA A 76 13.66 -18.66 8.96
CA ALA A 76 14.84 -19.50 9.14
C ALA A 76 16.04 -18.77 9.79
N SER A 77 16.06 -17.43 9.79
CA SER A 77 17.17 -16.61 10.31
C SER A 77 16.94 -16.10 11.74
N SER A 78 15.72 -16.21 12.28
CA SER A 78 15.43 -15.98 13.69
C SER A 78 15.83 -17.22 14.49
N GLY A 79 17.10 -17.27 14.92
CA GLY A 79 17.71 -18.36 15.69
C GLY A 79 17.19 -18.54 17.13
N SER A 80 15.87 -18.68 17.32
CA SER A 80 15.31 -19.20 18.56
C SER A 80 15.05 -20.70 18.40
N SER A 81 15.89 -21.49 19.05
CA SER A 81 15.77 -22.94 19.26
C SER A 81 14.57 -23.28 20.14
N HIS A 82 13.35 -22.96 19.71
CA HIS A 82 12.12 -23.59 20.22
C HIS A 82 11.26 -23.92 19.01
N SER A 83 11.30 -25.20 18.63
CA SER A 83 10.46 -25.81 17.62
C SER A 83 8.99 -25.67 18.01
N VAL A 84 8.35 -24.60 17.55
CA VAL A 84 6.90 -24.57 17.40
C VAL A 84 6.65 -24.81 15.91
N ALA A 85 6.06 -25.96 15.61
CA ALA A 85 5.71 -26.40 14.27
C ALA A 85 5.27 -25.22 13.40
N ALA A 86 5.89 -25.05 12.23
CA ALA A 86 5.53 -24.04 11.26
C ALA A 86 4.03 -24.17 10.97
N CYS A 87 3.22 -23.29 11.56
CA CYS A 87 1.83 -23.15 11.20
C CYS A 87 1.83 -22.83 9.70
N SER A 88 1.21 -23.69 8.89
CA SER A 88 1.15 -23.62 7.41
C SER A 88 0.56 -22.33 6.83
N SER A 89 0.26 -21.34 7.68
CA SER A 89 -0.31 -20.03 7.37
C SER A 89 0.70 -18.87 7.37
N SER A 90 1.94 -19.09 7.80
CA SER A 90 2.97 -18.04 7.84
C SER A 90 3.81 -18.00 6.55
N PRO A 91 4.08 -16.81 5.99
CA PRO A 91 4.88 -16.66 4.78
C PRO A 91 6.37 -16.99 5.04
N SER A 92 7.05 -17.50 4.01
CA SER A 92 8.48 -17.87 4.06
C SER A 92 9.42 -16.68 4.18
N ALA A 93 8.98 -15.49 3.78
CA ALA A 93 9.71 -14.25 3.91
C ALA A 93 8.71 -13.09 3.94
N TYR A 94 9.04 -12.01 4.65
CA TYR A 94 8.19 -10.83 4.77
C TYR A 94 8.98 -9.60 5.21
N ALA A 95 8.39 -8.41 5.02
CA ALA A 95 8.88 -7.19 5.61
C ALA A 95 8.21 -6.94 6.98
N ARG A 96 9.01 -6.54 7.97
CA ARG A 96 8.58 -6.13 9.30
C ARG A 96 8.71 -4.61 9.41
N PHE A 97 7.58 -3.91 9.42
CA PHE A 97 7.50 -2.49 9.66
C PHE A 97 7.29 -2.23 11.14
N HIS A 98 8.27 -1.66 11.82
CA HIS A 98 8.23 -1.45 13.28
C HIS A 98 8.91 -0.16 13.71
N GLY A 99 8.62 0.26 14.94
CA GLY A 99 9.24 1.44 15.50
C GLY A 99 8.50 1.96 16.72
N LEU A 100 8.70 3.24 17.01
CA LEU A 100 8.10 3.92 18.15
C LEU A 100 7.46 5.23 17.68
N ILE A 101 6.16 5.39 17.91
CA ILE A 101 5.47 6.67 17.69
C ILE A 101 5.69 7.56 18.91
N SER A 102 6.04 8.82 18.66
CA SER A 102 6.11 9.88 19.66
C SER A 102 5.32 11.09 19.17
N THR A 103 4.46 11.63 20.04
CA THR A 103 3.62 12.80 19.74
C THR A 103 4.22 14.11 20.26
N SER A 104 5.48 14.08 20.73
CA SER A 104 6.17 15.30 21.17
C SER A 104 6.27 16.27 20.01
N LEU A 105 5.84 17.51 20.22
CA LEU A 105 6.00 18.58 19.23
C LEU A 105 7.43 19.13 19.28
N PRO A 106 8.02 19.50 18.13
CA PRO A 106 9.35 20.09 18.11
C PRO A 106 9.32 21.47 18.78
N ALA A 107 10.18 21.70 19.78
CA ALA A 107 10.26 22.97 20.49
C ALA A 107 10.62 24.14 19.55
N ASP A 108 11.41 23.86 18.51
CA ASP A 108 11.95 24.87 17.60
C ASP A 108 10.96 25.34 16.52
N ARG A 109 9.79 24.68 16.36
CA ARG A 109 8.85 24.95 15.26
C ARG A 109 7.39 24.96 15.72
N PRO A 110 6.91 26.07 16.33
CA PRO A 110 5.55 26.17 16.86
C PRO A 110 4.43 26.14 15.80
N LYS A 111 4.78 26.27 14.51
CA LYS A 111 3.81 26.14 13.39
C LYS A 111 3.33 24.69 13.20
N ILE A 112 4.04 23.71 13.74
CA ILE A 112 3.70 22.29 13.60
C ILE A 112 2.69 21.93 14.69
N GLN A 113 1.44 21.75 14.28
CA GLN A 113 0.36 21.41 15.21
C GLN A 113 0.18 19.90 15.39
N ARG A 114 0.84 19.08 14.57
CA ARG A 114 0.66 17.61 14.53
C ARG A 114 1.97 16.90 14.22
N SER A 115 2.39 15.99 15.10
CA SER A 115 3.49 15.03 14.93
C SER A 115 3.00 13.62 15.32
N GLY A 116 3.86 12.62 15.24
CA GLY A 116 3.51 11.22 15.55
C GLY A 116 3.03 10.44 14.34
N TYR A 117 3.83 10.38 13.28
CA TYR A 117 3.57 9.49 12.15
C TYR A 117 4.80 8.65 11.77
N ALA A 118 4.52 7.46 11.27
CA ALA A 118 5.47 6.57 10.62
C ALA A 118 4.82 5.99 9.38
N ALA A 119 5.57 5.88 8.28
CA ALA A 119 5.06 5.31 7.05
C ALA A 119 6.19 4.66 6.25
N PHE A 120 5.83 3.81 5.30
CA PHE A 120 6.72 3.43 4.21
C PHE A 120 5.92 3.36 2.91
N ARG A 121 6.63 3.44 1.78
CA ARG A 121 6.05 3.16 0.45
C ARG A 121 7.01 2.36 -0.41
N THR A 122 6.46 1.60 -1.34
CA THR A 122 7.22 0.91 -2.38
C THR A 122 7.93 1.94 -3.28
N PRO A 123 9.06 1.58 -3.90
CA PRO A 123 9.68 2.42 -4.92
C PRO A 123 8.76 2.58 -6.13
N ASP A 124 8.99 3.65 -6.90
CA ASP A 124 8.35 3.85 -8.19
C ASP A 124 8.72 2.70 -9.16
N GLN A 125 7.78 2.31 -10.01
CA GLN A 125 8.01 1.28 -11.02
C GLN A 125 9.14 1.68 -11.97
N ARG A 126 10.09 0.77 -12.19
CA ARG A 126 11.27 1.03 -13.03
C ARG A 126 10.83 1.27 -14.50
N PRO A 127 11.41 2.26 -15.19
CA PRO A 127 10.98 2.62 -16.54
C PRO A 127 11.29 1.53 -17.58
N THR A 128 10.48 1.46 -18.62
CA THR A 128 10.66 0.58 -19.79
C THR A 128 10.99 1.43 -21.03
N LEU A 129 11.21 0.79 -22.19
CA LEU A 129 11.29 1.51 -23.48
C LEU A 129 10.01 2.28 -23.81
N PHE A 130 8.89 1.93 -23.18
CA PHE A 130 7.61 2.62 -23.31
C PHE A 130 7.45 3.81 -22.34
N GLY A 131 8.53 4.20 -21.64
CA GLY A 131 8.55 5.33 -20.72
C GLY A 131 8.38 4.92 -19.26
N ARG A 132 7.70 5.77 -18.47
CA ARG A 132 7.40 5.49 -17.07
C ARG A 132 6.46 4.30 -16.97
N SER A 133 6.75 3.40 -16.04
CA SER A 133 5.92 2.22 -15.79
C SER A 133 4.90 2.53 -14.71
N PHE A 134 3.70 1.95 -14.84
CA PHE A 134 2.63 2.04 -13.85
C PHE A 134 1.93 0.69 -13.72
N TRP A 135 1.27 0.47 -12.59
CA TRP A 135 0.32 -0.63 -12.48
C TRP A 135 -1.04 -0.20 -13.02
N ASP A 136 -1.57 -1.08 -13.88
CA ASP A 136 -2.92 -0.99 -14.41
C ASP A 136 -3.83 -1.96 -13.64
N ILE A 137 -4.50 -1.43 -12.62
CA ILE A 137 -5.41 -2.18 -11.76
C ILE A 137 -6.87 -2.03 -12.18
N ASP A 138 -7.13 -1.33 -13.30
CA ASP A 138 -8.48 -1.09 -13.80
C ASP A 138 -9.35 -2.35 -13.89
N PRO A 139 -8.83 -3.50 -14.39
CA PRO A 139 -9.65 -4.69 -14.54
C PRO A 139 -9.79 -5.50 -13.24
N TYR A 140 -9.30 -5.00 -12.09
CA TYR A 140 -9.38 -5.66 -10.79
C TYR A 140 -10.30 -4.91 -9.84
N THR A 141 -11.02 -5.65 -9.00
CA THR A 141 -12.00 -5.10 -8.05
C THR A 141 -11.38 -4.79 -6.69
N TYR A 142 -10.43 -5.61 -6.26
CA TYR A 142 -9.84 -5.54 -4.92
C TYR A 142 -8.33 -5.36 -4.96
N LEU A 143 -7.84 -4.57 -4.00
CA LEU A 143 -6.49 -4.64 -3.48
C LEU A 143 -6.45 -5.68 -2.36
N ALA A 144 -5.55 -6.64 -2.44
CA ALA A 144 -5.32 -7.62 -1.40
C ALA A 144 -3.93 -7.46 -0.79
N LEU A 145 -3.85 -7.52 0.55
CA LEU A 145 -2.61 -7.47 1.31
C LEU A 145 -2.56 -8.65 2.27
N ARG A 146 -1.44 -9.38 2.30
CA ARG A 146 -1.17 -10.42 3.31
C ARG A 146 -0.38 -9.78 4.45
N ILE A 147 -1.02 -9.61 5.60
CA ILE A 147 -0.46 -8.86 6.73
C ILE A 147 -0.62 -9.59 8.07
N LYS A 148 0.19 -9.19 9.05
CA LYS A 148 0.01 -9.49 10.47
C LYS A 148 0.19 -8.18 11.24
N SER A 149 -0.88 -7.70 11.87
CA SER A 149 -0.91 -6.41 12.56
C SER A 149 -0.89 -6.59 14.08
N ASP A 150 -0.31 -5.64 14.80
CA ASP A 150 -0.39 -5.47 16.26
C ASP A 150 -1.75 -4.94 16.76
N GLY A 151 -2.69 -4.61 15.85
CA GLY A 151 -3.99 -4.05 16.18
C GLY A 151 -4.06 -2.52 16.16
N ARG A 152 -2.97 -1.82 15.82
CA ARG A 152 -3.00 -0.37 15.61
C ARG A 152 -3.76 0.03 14.34
N SER A 153 -4.11 1.32 14.26
CA SER A 153 -4.87 1.88 13.15
C SER A 153 -3.96 2.32 12.00
N TYR A 154 -3.57 1.36 11.16
CA TYR A 154 -2.81 1.63 9.94
C TYR A 154 -3.71 2.13 8.80
N PHE A 155 -3.09 2.77 7.81
CA PHE A 155 -3.69 3.21 6.56
C PHE A 155 -2.91 2.67 5.39
N VAL A 156 -3.61 2.18 4.37
CA VAL A 156 -3.04 1.88 3.06
C VAL A 156 -3.08 3.15 2.23
N ASN A 157 -1.93 3.48 1.65
CA ASN A 157 -1.68 4.70 0.89
C ASN A 157 -1.36 4.33 -0.56
N LEU A 158 -2.08 4.89 -1.52
CA LEU A 158 -1.85 4.69 -2.95
C LEU A 158 -1.49 6.02 -3.59
N GLN A 159 -0.37 6.05 -4.31
CA GLN A 159 0.01 7.18 -5.14
C GLN A 159 -0.27 6.82 -6.60
N THR A 160 -1.03 7.67 -7.28
CA THR A 160 -1.30 7.57 -8.72
C THR A 160 -0.59 8.69 -9.46
N GLU A 161 -0.56 8.62 -10.79
CA GLU A 161 -0.29 9.81 -11.59
C GLU A 161 -1.45 10.81 -11.42
N ALA A 162 -1.25 11.81 -10.56
CA ALA A 162 -2.19 12.88 -10.29
C ALA A 162 -1.60 14.23 -10.74
N VAL A 163 -2.46 15.23 -10.91
CA VAL A 163 -2.04 16.60 -11.25
C VAL A 163 -1.13 17.17 -10.17
N ASP A 164 -1.49 16.93 -8.90
CA ASP A 164 -0.65 17.24 -7.75
C ASP A 164 0.08 15.97 -7.27
N PRO A 165 1.42 15.94 -7.27
CA PRO A 165 2.20 14.81 -6.74
C PRO A 165 1.94 14.50 -5.26
N SER A 166 1.40 15.46 -4.50
CA SER A 166 1.05 15.31 -3.09
C SER A 166 -0.32 14.69 -2.84
N ASP A 167 -1.12 14.46 -3.90
CA ASP A 167 -2.36 13.71 -3.82
C ASP A 167 -2.09 12.25 -3.48
N LEU A 168 -2.79 11.77 -2.46
CA LEU A 168 -2.68 10.42 -1.94
C LEU A 168 -4.07 9.82 -1.70
N HIS A 169 -4.30 8.63 -2.21
CA HIS A 169 -5.52 7.90 -1.96
C HIS A 169 -5.33 7.01 -0.74
N GLN A 170 -6.13 7.21 0.30
CA GLN A 170 -5.98 6.54 1.58
C GLN A 170 -7.18 5.69 1.91
N HIS A 171 -6.94 4.56 2.55
CA HIS A 171 -7.96 3.69 3.11
C HIS A 171 -7.48 3.13 4.44
N ARG A 172 -8.37 3.02 5.43
CA ARG A 172 -7.98 2.45 6.74
C ARG A 172 -7.77 0.95 6.61
N LEU A 173 -6.66 0.43 7.13
CA LEU A 173 -6.36 -0.99 7.14
C LEU A 173 -7.03 -1.62 8.37
N PHE A 174 -8.01 -2.49 8.13
CA PHE A 174 -8.69 -3.22 9.18
C PHE A 174 -8.17 -4.65 9.26
N ALA A 175 -7.46 -4.94 10.35
CA ALA A 175 -7.07 -6.28 10.72
C ALA A 175 -8.12 -6.86 11.68
N LYS A 176 -8.74 -7.97 11.30
CA LYS A 176 -9.75 -8.65 12.12
C LYS A 176 -9.11 -9.49 13.22
N TYR A 177 -7.90 -10.00 12.98
CA TYR A 177 -7.19 -10.89 13.90
C TYR A 177 -5.77 -10.39 14.19
N PRO A 178 -5.63 -9.38 15.09
CA PRO A 178 -4.32 -8.92 15.54
C PRO A 178 -3.42 -10.09 16.01
N GLY A 179 -2.13 -10.02 15.67
CA GLY A 179 -1.14 -11.04 15.98
C GLY A 179 -1.15 -12.28 15.07
N ARG A 180 -2.13 -12.42 14.17
CA ARG A 180 -2.21 -13.52 13.20
C ARG A 180 -2.02 -13.01 11.78
N TRP A 181 -1.54 -13.90 10.90
CA TRP A 181 -1.47 -13.62 9.48
C TRP A 181 -2.85 -13.74 8.85
N GLU A 182 -3.34 -12.65 8.25
CA GLU A 182 -4.60 -12.60 7.53
C GLU A 182 -4.43 -11.91 6.17
N THR A 183 -5.39 -12.16 5.28
CA THR A 183 -5.46 -11.49 3.99
C THR A 183 -6.57 -10.46 4.06
N VAL A 184 -6.23 -9.18 3.94
CA VAL A 184 -7.19 -8.08 3.92
C VAL A 184 -7.44 -7.68 2.47
N MET A 185 -8.70 -7.53 2.11
CA MET A 185 -9.15 -7.15 0.77
C MET A 185 -9.94 -5.85 0.83
N ILE A 186 -9.51 -4.86 0.06
CA ILE A 186 -10.06 -3.50 0.04
C ILE A 186 -10.54 -3.22 -1.38
N LYS A 187 -11.75 -2.69 -1.55
CA LYS A 187 -12.21 -2.27 -2.89
C LYS A 187 -11.49 -1.00 -3.29
N TRP A 188 -11.07 -0.91 -4.55
CA TRP A 188 -10.40 0.30 -5.05
C TRP A 188 -11.26 1.55 -4.95
N ASN A 189 -12.58 1.39 -5.03
CA ASN A 189 -13.56 2.48 -4.90
C ASN A 189 -13.76 2.96 -3.47
N ASP A 190 -13.22 2.29 -2.45
CA ASP A 190 -13.35 2.75 -1.07
C ASP A 190 -12.22 3.70 -0.65
N PHE A 191 -11.19 3.85 -1.50
CA PHE A 191 -10.09 4.77 -1.24
C PHE A 191 -10.53 6.23 -1.37
N VAL A 192 -10.16 7.05 -0.40
CA VAL A 192 -10.49 8.48 -0.34
C VAL A 192 -9.27 9.30 -0.72
N ARG A 193 -9.45 10.28 -1.61
CA ARG A 193 -8.37 11.21 -1.98
C ARG A 193 -8.11 12.20 -0.85
N THR A 194 -6.84 12.30 -0.48
CA THR A 194 -6.31 13.21 0.53
C THR A 194 -5.09 13.95 -0.01
N ASN A 195 -4.83 15.12 0.54
CA ASN A 195 -3.66 15.93 0.24
C ASN A 195 -3.16 16.50 1.57
N HIS A 196 -1.89 16.25 1.90
CA HIS A 196 -1.30 16.57 3.22
C HIS A 196 -2.15 16.08 4.43
N GLY A 197 -2.84 14.94 4.29
CA GLY A 197 -3.70 14.37 5.33
C GLY A 197 -5.05 15.05 5.50
N PHE A 198 -5.42 15.97 4.61
CA PHE A 198 -6.75 16.54 4.52
C PHE A 198 -7.49 15.95 3.32
N VAL A 199 -8.76 15.62 3.53
CA VAL A 199 -9.66 15.18 2.46
C VAL A 199 -9.86 16.34 1.49
N VAL A 200 -9.59 16.10 0.20
CA VAL A 200 -9.75 17.11 -0.86
C VAL A 200 -11.04 16.88 -1.61
N GLU A 201 -11.84 17.92 -1.74
CA GLU A 201 -13.00 17.95 -2.65
C GLU A 201 -12.61 18.75 -3.90
N PRO A 202 -12.98 18.33 -5.12
CA PRO A 202 -13.83 17.19 -5.46
C PRO A 202 -13.10 15.85 -5.23
N GLN A 203 -13.81 14.84 -4.71
CA GLN A 203 -13.28 13.48 -4.72
C GLN A 203 -13.24 13.03 -6.19
N THR A 204 -12.04 12.82 -6.71
CA THR A 204 -11.84 12.23 -8.03
C THR A 204 -11.62 10.74 -7.82
N GLU A 205 -12.14 9.91 -8.73
CA GLU A 205 -11.90 8.48 -8.66
C GLU A 205 -10.40 8.17 -8.79
N LEU A 206 -9.96 7.11 -8.12
CA LEU A 206 -8.59 6.60 -8.21
C LEU A 206 -8.24 6.34 -9.67
N LEU A 207 -7.15 6.91 -10.19
CA LEU A 207 -6.69 6.65 -11.55
C LEU A 207 -6.08 5.24 -11.66
N ARG A 208 -6.95 4.24 -11.84
CA ARG A 208 -6.64 2.81 -11.77
C ARG A 208 -5.59 2.34 -12.78
N GLN A 209 -5.48 2.99 -13.92
CA GLN A 209 -4.52 2.62 -14.97
C GLN A 209 -3.09 3.08 -14.65
N LYS A 210 -2.91 4.00 -13.70
CA LYS A 210 -1.65 4.70 -13.44
C LYS A 210 -1.25 4.72 -11.97
N VAL A 211 -1.34 3.58 -11.30
CA VAL A 211 -0.87 3.46 -9.91
C VAL A 211 0.66 3.37 -9.90
N ARG A 212 1.30 4.21 -9.08
CA ARG A 212 2.76 4.34 -8.95
C ARG A 212 3.31 3.52 -7.80
N THR A 213 2.73 3.70 -6.61
CA THR A 213 3.24 3.11 -5.38
C THR A 213 2.12 2.69 -4.43
N VAL A 214 2.39 1.66 -3.65
CA VAL A 214 1.60 1.29 -2.47
C VAL A 214 2.43 1.58 -1.24
N GLY A 215 1.81 2.09 -0.19
CA GLY A 215 2.47 2.33 1.09
C GLY A 215 1.54 2.05 2.25
N ILE A 216 2.13 2.02 3.44
CA ILE A 216 1.39 1.91 4.69
C ILE A 216 1.84 3.03 5.60
N GLY A 217 0.87 3.69 6.23
CA GLY A 217 1.10 4.74 7.21
C GLY A 217 0.41 4.44 8.53
N LEU A 218 1.01 4.92 9.61
CA LEU A 218 0.45 4.95 10.96
C LEU A 218 0.32 6.41 11.38
N THR A 219 -0.89 6.82 11.74
CA THR A 219 -1.21 8.20 12.16
C THR A 219 -2.27 8.19 13.27
N ASP A 220 -2.20 7.19 14.14
CA ASP A 220 -3.14 6.96 15.24
C ASP A 220 -2.95 7.93 16.42
N ARG A 221 -1.81 8.64 16.47
CA ARG A 221 -1.39 9.54 17.57
C ARG A 221 -1.33 8.83 18.92
N VAL A 222 -1.16 7.51 18.92
CA VAL A 222 -0.97 6.74 20.15
C VAL A 222 0.53 6.54 20.34
N GLN A 223 1.07 7.15 21.39
CA GLN A 223 2.49 6.99 21.73
C GLN A 223 2.78 5.50 22.03
N GLY A 224 3.95 5.03 21.61
CA GLY A 224 4.44 3.70 21.94
C GLY A 224 4.89 2.88 20.74
N PRO A 225 5.23 1.60 20.97
CA PRO A 225 5.74 0.73 19.92
C PRO A 225 4.63 0.34 18.96
N PHE A 226 4.99 0.17 17.69
CA PHE A 226 4.11 -0.37 16.67
C PHE A 226 4.81 -1.47 15.87
N GLU A 227 4.04 -2.43 15.37
CA GLU A 227 4.53 -3.50 14.52
C GLU A 227 3.47 -3.98 13.52
N LEU A 228 3.87 -4.00 12.25
CA LEU A 228 3.09 -4.57 11.16
C LEU A 228 4.02 -5.39 10.26
N CYS A 229 3.69 -6.65 10.07
CA CYS A 229 4.35 -7.50 9.08
C CYS A 229 3.53 -7.53 7.79
N ILE A 230 4.20 -7.45 6.64
CA ILE A 230 3.59 -7.54 5.32
C ILE A 230 4.39 -8.48 4.42
N ALA A 231 3.70 -9.40 3.76
CA ALA A 231 4.34 -10.38 2.88
C ALA A 231 4.20 -10.02 1.41
N LYS A 232 3.00 -9.62 0.98
CA LYS A 232 2.71 -9.32 -0.42
C LYS A 232 1.48 -8.45 -0.60
N VAL A 233 1.43 -7.77 -1.74
CA VAL A 233 0.35 -6.90 -2.21
C VAL A 233 0.02 -7.27 -3.65
N TRP A 234 -1.25 -7.52 -3.94
CA TRP A 234 -1.71 -7.89 -5.28
C TRP A 234 -3.12 -7.37 -5.58
N ALA A 235 -3.45 -7.23 -6.85
CA ALA A 235 -4.81 -6.94 -7.31
C ALA A 235 -5.53 -8.24 -7.66
N THR A 236 -6.81 -8.37 -7.32
CA THR A 236 -7.59 -9.60 -7.56
C THR A 236 -9.08 -9.30 -7.77
N ASN A 237 -9.74 -10.18 -8.51
CA ASN A 237 -11.20 -10.26 -8.61
C ASN A 237 -11.80 -11.39 -7.74
N GLN A 238 -10.97 -12.35 -7.33
CA GLN A 238 -11.39 -13.47 -6.50
C GLN A 238 -11.20 -13.13 -5.02
N VAL A 239 -12.26 -13.29 -4.23
CA VAL A 239 -12.20 -13.22 -2.77
C VAL A 239 -11.54 -14.50 -2.27
N ALA A 240 -10.36 -14.38 -1.67
CA ALA A 240 -9.66 -15.53 -1.13
C ALA A 240 -10.45 -16.13 0.05
N GLU A 241 -10.43 -17.46 0.19
CA GLU A 241 -11.12 -18.17 1.26
C GLU A 241 -10.58 -17.71 2.63
N GLY A 242 -11.48 -17.26 3.51
CA GLY A 242 -11.12 -16.69 4.82
C GLY A 242 -10.50 -15.28 4.78
N ALA A 243 -10.50 -14.59 3.63
CA ALA A 243 -10.05 -13.21 3.55
C ALA A 243 -11.02 -12.24 4.24
N THR A 244 -10.46 -11.25 4.91
CA THR A 244 -11.21 -10.13 5.50
C THR A 244 -11.50 -9.12 4.41
N VAL A 245 -12.72 -9.12 3.86
CA VAL A 245 -13.19 -8.08 2.94
C VAL A 245 -13.65 -6.88 3.76
N VAL A 246 -12.99 -5.73 3.57
CA VAL A 246 -13.39 -4.51 4.27
C VAL A 246 -14.68 -3.98 3.67
N ASN A 247 -15.67 -3.69 4.52
CA ASN A 247 -16.91 -3.07 4.10
C ASN A 247 -16.74 -1.55 4.03
N SER A 248 -17.29 -0.92 2.99
CA SER A 248 -17.20 0.54 2.77
C SER A 248 -17.68 1.38 3.96
N ALA A 249 -18.60 0.85 4.79
CA ALA A 249 -19.10 1.51 6.00
C ALA A 249 -18.06 1.60 7.13
N GLU A 250 -17.00 0.79 7.10
CA GLU A 250 -15.94 0.80 8.11
C GLU A 250 -14.80 1.76 7.72
N SER A 251 -14.61 2.07 6.43
CA SER A 251 -13.52 2.92 5.91
C SER A 251 -13.71 4.44 6.10
N GLU A 252 -14.51 4.87 7.07
CA GLU A 252 -14.94 6.27 7.18
C GLU A 252 -13.80 7.23 7.61
N LEU A 253 -13.05 7.74 6.62
CA LEU A 253 -12.20 8.91 6.76
C LEU A 253 -13.09 10.15 6.94
N LYS A 254 -12.72 11.02 7.90
CA LYS A 254 -13.48 12.23 8.23
C LYS A 254 -12.85 13.45 7.56
N ASN A 255 -13.67 14.38 7.09
CA ASN A 255 -13.18 15.64 6.51
C ASN A 255 -12.64 16.60 7.59
N ARG A 256 -12.11 17.76 7.19
CA ARG A 256 -11.56 18.79 8.12
C ARG A 256 -12.59 19.29 9.15
N LYS A 257 -13.90 19.19 8.84
CA LYS A 257 -15.02 19.55 9.73
C LYS A 257 -15.51 18.37 10.59
N GLY A 258 -14.84 17.21 10.52
CA GLY A 258 -15.24 16.00 11.25
C GLY A 258 -16.47 15.29 10.67
N GLN A 259 -16.98 15.75 9.54
CA GLN A 259 -18.16 15.18 8.89
C GLN A 259 -17.78 13.92 8.10
N LYS A 260 -18.74 12.99 8.04
CA LYS A 260 -18.65 11.77 7.25
C LYS A 260 -18.65 12.13 5.76
N ILE A 261 -17.80 11.47 4.98
CA ILE A 261 -17.77 11.65 3.53
C ILE A 261 -18.81 10.70 2.94
N HIS A 262 -19.83 11.28 2.30
CA HIS A 262 -20.72 10.52 1.43
C HIS A 262 -20.19 10.57 0.01
N TRP A 263 -20.03 9.39 -0.61
CA TRP A 263 -19.85 9.30 -2.06
C TRP A 263 -21.06 9.95 -2.72
N CYS A 264 -20.84 11.10 -3.38
CA CYS A 264 -21.84 11.63 -4.27
C CYS A 264 -21.89 10.67 -5.45
N LYS A 265 -22.91 9.80 -5.50
CA LYS A 265 -23.18 8.99 -6.70
C LYS A 265 -23.30 9.98 -7.83
N ALA A 266 -22.45 9.88 -8.85
CA ALA A 266 -22.66 10.57 -10.10
C ALA A 266 -24.09 10.25 -10.53
N GLN A 267 -24.97 11.25 -10.47
CA GLN A 267 -26.28 11.15 -11.07
C GLN A 267 -26.04 11.00 -12.57
N ASN A 268 -26.22 9.78 -13.06
CA ASN A 268 -26.35 9.51 -14.47
C ASN A 268 -27.61 10.25 -14.93
N GLN A 269 -27.46 11.52 -15.31
CA GLN A 269 -28.48 12.23 -16.07
C GLN A 269 -28.40 11.70 -17.50
N ASN A 270 -29.17 10.64 -17.74
CA ASN A 270 -29.66 10.33 -19.07
C ASN A 270 -31.09 9.83 -18.97
N ALA A 271 -32.05 10.75 -19.16
CA ALA A 271 -33.37 10.45 -19.70
C ALA A 271 -34.11 11.74 -20.10
N LYS A 272 -34.47 11.80 -21.39
CA LYS A 272 -35.36 12.74 -22.10
C LYS A 272 -34.68 14.06 -22.49
N ILE A 273 -34.51 14.38 -23.77
CA ILE A 273 -35.40 14.21 -24.95
C ILE A 273 -34.63 13.64 -26.13
#